data_AF-A0A1Y5EXU9-F1
#
_entry.id   AF-A0A1Y5EXU9-F1
#
_cell.length_a   1.000
_cell.length_b   1.000
_cell.length_c   1.000
_cell.angle_alpha   90.00
_cell.angle_beta   90.00
_cell.angle_gamma   90.00
#
_symmetry.space_group_name_H-M   'P 1'
#
loop_
_entity.id
_entity.type
_entity.pdbx_description
1 polymer ?
#
loop_
_entity_poly.entity_id
_entity_poly.type
_entity_poly.pdbx_seq_one_letter_code
_entity_poly.pdbx_strand_id
1 'polypeptide(L)'
;MQDFQKLMQIVKRKAALDQGNAWSNGSSTYLEEIKKEVDEVIEEIPLNRDAYLEDELADVLWDYLNVLQALEQERGIKSEVVLARACEKYEERITGLESGKTWSEIKQVQKVKLAQRQFERE
;
A
#
# COMPACT_ATOMS: atom_id res chain seq x y z
N MET A 1 -1.21 11.00 -12.96
CA MET A 1 -1.82 9.87 -12.22
C MET A 1 -3.18 9.46 -12.81
N GLN A 2 -3.36 9.46 -14.14
CA GLN A 2 -4.60 8.97 -14.74
C GLN A 2 -4.69 7.45 -14.65
N ASP A 3 -3.56 6.76 -14.87
CA ASP A 3 -3.50 5.29 -14.83
C ASP A 3 -3.69 4.73 -13.43
N PHE A 4 -3.18 5.39 -12.39
CA PHE A 4 -3.43 4.99 -11.01
C PHE A 4 -4.92 5.05 -10.65
N GLN A 5 -5.63 6.12 -11.06
CA GLN A 5 -7.07 6.23 -10.84
C GLN A 5 -7.85 5.18 -11.63
N LYS A 6 -7.42 4.90 -12.88
CA LYS A 6 -7.97 3.83 -13.70
C LYS A 6 -7.76 2.46 -13.02
N LEU A 7 -6.59 2.18 -12.47
CA LEU A 7 -6.29 0.93 -11.78
C LEU A 7 -7.16 0.77 -10.52
N MET A 8 -7.31 1.82 -9.73
CA MET A 8 -8.25 1.83 -8.58
C MET A 8 -9.70 1.53 -9.00
N GLN A 9 -10.15 2.01 -10.15
CA GLN A 9 -11.46 1.67 -10.69
C GLN A 9 -11.56 0.19 -11.11
N ILE A 10 -10.49 -0.38 -11.67
CA ILE A 10 -10.43 -1.81 -12.02
C ILE A 10 -10.52 -2.66 -10.74
N VAL A 11 -9.75 -2.31 -9.70
CA VAL A 11 -9.79 -2.99 -8.39
C VAL A 11 -11.19 -2.95 -7.77
N LYS A 12 -11.86 -1.79 -7.79
CA LYS A 12 -13.26 -1.67 -7.32
C LYS A 12 -14.21 -2.58 -8.10
N ARG A 13 -14.03 -2.70 -9.42
CA ARG A 13 -14.82 -3.61 -10.26
C ARG A 13 -14.53 -5.08 -9.91
N LYS A 14 -13.27 -5.45 -9.68
CA LYS A 14 -12.87 -6.80 -9.26
C LYS A 14 -13.48 -7.16 -7.91
N ALA A 15 -13.35 -6.29 -6.91
CA ALA A 15 -13.92 -6.50 -5.59
C ALA A 15 -15.45 -6.67 -5.62
N ALA A 16 -16.15 -5.98 -6.54
CA ALA A 16 -17.59 -6.18 -6.73
C ALA A 16 -17.92 -7.56 -7.34
N LEU A 17 -17.08 -8.08 -8.24
CA LEU A 17 -17.25 -9.42 -8.83
C LEU A 17 -16.93 -10.54 -7.82
N ASP A 18 -16.04 -10.28 -6.87
CA ASP A 18 -15.68 -11.23 -5.82
C ASP A 18 -16.72 -11.33 -4.70
N GLN A 19 -17.73 -10.45 -4.68
CA GLN A 19 -18.80 -10.51 -3.68
C GLN A 19 -19.55 -11.84 -3.80
N GLY A 20 -19.44 -12.68 -2.76
CA GLY A 20 -20.05 -14.01 -2.72
C GLY A 20 -19.20 -15.12 -3.36
N ASN A 21 -17.97 -14.82 -3.80
CA ASN A 21 -17.01 -15.82 -4.26
C ASN A 21 -16.19 -16.38 -3.07
N ALA A 22 -15.94 -17.69 -3.06
CA ALA A 22 -15.15 -18.36 -2.04
C ALA A 22 -13.63 -18.26 -2.26
N TRP A 23 -13.19 -17.68 -3.38
CA TRP A 23 -11.78 -17.60 -3.77
C TRP A 23 -10.91 -16.81 -2.78
N SER A 24 -11.42 -15.69 -2.25
CA SER A 24 -10.65 -14.78 -1.39
C SER A 24 -11.20 -14.72 0.02
N ASN A 25 -10.33 -14.83 1.01
CA ASN A 25 -10.61 -14.53 2.42
C ASN A 25 -10.27 -13.06 2.72
N GLY A 26 -10.86 -12.16 1.95
CA GLY A 26 -10.67 -10.72 2.10
C GLY A 26 -9.21 -10.28 1.96
N SER A 27 -8.79 -9.34 2.81
CA SER A 27 -7.46 -8.74 2.83
C SER A 27 -6.33 -9.74 3.08
N SER A 28 -6.59 -10.84 3.80
CA SER A 28 -5.59 -11.86 4.10
C SER A 28 -5.05 -12.55 2.84
N THR A 29 -5.92 -12.86 1.87
CA THR A 29 -5.51 -13.49 0.60
C THR A 29 -4.53 -12.59 -0.15
N TYR A 30 -4.89 -11.32 -0.36
CA TYR A 30 -4.01 -10.40 -1.08
C TYR A 30 -2.72 -10.08 -0.31
N LEU A 31 -2.72 -10.13 1.03
CA LEU A 31 -1.48 -10.00 1.82
C LEU A 31 -0.54 -11.21 1.66
N GLU A 32 -1.08 -12.39 1.37
CA GLU A 32 -0.28 -13.58 1.06
C GLU A 32 0.27 -13.51 -0.36
N GLU A 33 -0.53 -13.08 -1.34
CA GLU A 33 -0.07 -12.89 -2.72
C GLU A 33 1.05 -11.83 -2.79
N ILE A 34 0.95 -10.68 -2.09
CA ILE A 34 2.05 -9.69 -2.02
C ILE A 34 3.40 -10.32 -1.64
N LYS A 35 3.41 -11.33 -0.77
CA LYS A 35 4.68 -11.98 -0.40
C LYS A 35 5.27 -12.75 -1.57
N LYS A 36 4.43 -13.47 -2.31
CA LYS A 36 4.84 -14.21 -3.51
C LYS A 36 5.33 -13.25 -4.58
N GLU A 37 4.57 -12.20 -4.89
CA GLU A 37 4.95 -11.23 -5.92
C GLU A 37 6.25 -10.48 -5.56
N VAL A 38 6.49 -10.24 -4.27
CA VAL A 38 7.79 -9.69 -3.82
C VAL A 38 8.93 -10.70 -4.02
N ASP A 39 8.70 -12.00 -3.79
CA ASP A 39 9.69 -13.04 -4.07
C ASP A 39 9.97 -13.10 -5.59
N GLU A 40 8.95 -13.00 -6.45
CA GLU A 40 9.09 -12.95 -7.92
C GLU A 40 9.88 -11.71 -8.39
N VAL A 41 9.61 -10.52 -7.82
CA VAL A 41 10.42 -9.32 -8.05
C VAL A 41 11.90 -9.55 -7.66
N ILE A 42 12.15 -10.19 -6.51
CA ILE A 42 13.51 -10.48 -6.05
C ILE A 42 14.23 -11.45 -7.01
N GLU A 43 13.50 -12.42 -7.56
CA GLU A 43 14.01 -13.38 -8.54
C GLU A 43 14.35 -12.72 -9.88
N GLU A 44 13.55 -11.76 -10.35
CA GLU A 44 13.72 -11.12 -11.67
C GLU A 44 14.80 -10.01 -11.68
N ILE A 45 15.04 -9.31 -10.56
CA ILE A 45 16.08 -8.26 -10.44
C ILE A 45 17.46 -8.70 -11.00
N PRO A 46 18.04 -9.86 -10.60
CA PRO A 46 19.36 -10.27 -11.10
C PRO A 46 19.34 -10.74 -12.56
N LEU A 47 18.17 -11.00 -13.15
CA LEU A 47 18.04 -11.58 -14.50
C LEU A 47 18.08 -10.51 -15.61
N ASN A 48 17.99 -9.22 -15.27
CA ASN A 48 17.97 -8.09 -16.21
C ASN A 48 16.89 -8.24 -17.30
N ARG A 49 15.71 -8.72 -16.89
CA ARG A 49 14.55 -8.93 -17.75
C ARG A 49 13.51 -7.86 -17.44
N ASP A 50 13.77 -6.64 -17.88
CA ASP A 50 12.97 -5.47 -17.49
C ASP A 50 11.47 -5.65 -17.72
N ALA A 51 11.06 -6.28 -18.82
CA ALA A 51 9.65 -6.54 -19.09
C ALA A 51 8.97 -7.47 -18.08
N TYR A 52 9.70 -8.46 -17.54
CA TYR A 52 9.20 -9.35 -16.49
C TYR A 52 9.20 -8.63 -15.15
N LEU A 53 10.28 -7.91 -14.83
CA LEU A 53 10.35 -7.08 -13.62
C LEU A 53 9.23 -6.03 -13.57
N GLU A 54 8.87 -5.43 -14.71
CA GLU A 54 7.72 -4.52 -14.83
C GLU A 54 6.39 -5.20 -14.49
N ASP A 55 6.20 -6.46 -14.91
CA ASP A 55 5.00 -7.27 -14.65
C ASP A 55 4.92 -7.63 -13.15
N GLU A 56 6.00 -8.15 -12.56
CA GLU A 56 6.01 -8.51 -11.13
C GLU A 56 5.81 -7.29 -10.22
N LEU A 57 6.38 -6.14 -10.59
CA LEU A 57 6.13 -4.88 -9.88
C LEU A 57 4.67 -4.42 -10.04
N ALA A 58 4.03 -4.69 -11.18
CA ALA A 58 2.63 -4.40 -11.40
C ALA A 58 1.74 -5.32 -10.55
N ASP A 59 2.12 -6.57 -10.35
CA ASP A 59 1.40 -7.53 -9.51
C ASP A 59 1.51 -7.20 -8.02
N VAL A 60 2.69 -6.80 -7.53
CA VAL A 60 2.83 -6.22 -6.17
C VAL A 60 1.91 -5.01 -5.97
N LEU A 61 1.84 -4.12 -6.96
CA LEU A 61 0.96 -2.96 -6.90
C LEU A 61 -0.52 -3.39 -6.91
N TRP A 62 -0.89 -4.30 -7.78
CA TRP A 62 -2.24 -4.84 -7.91
C TRP A 62 -2.74 -5.42 -6.59
N ASP A 63 -1.95 -6.29 -5.96
CA ASP A 63 -2.35 -6.90 -4.70
C ASP A 63 -2.46 -5.90 -3.57
N TYR A 64 -1.53 -4.93 -3.49
CA TYR A 64 -1.62 -3.88 -2.48
C TYR A 64 -2.89 -3.05 -2.62
N LEU A 65 -3.32 -2.72 -3.85
CA LEU A 65 -4.57 -2.01 -4.07
C LEU A 65 -5.79 -2.86 -3.71
N ASN A 66 -5.76 -4.17 -3.96
CA ASN A 66 -6.81 -5.07 -3.51
C ASN A 66 -6.86 -5.20 -1.98
N VAL A 67 -5.71 -5.21 -1.28
CA VAL A 67 -5.65 -5.11 0.18
C VAL A 67 -6.35 -3.84 0.68
N LEU A 68 -6.08 -2.68 0.07
CA LEU A 68 -6.73 -1.42 0.44
C LEU A 68 -8.24 -1.50 0.24
N GLN A 69 -8.69 -2.03 -0.90
CA GLN A 69 -10.11 -2.17 -1.19
C GLN A 69 -10.82 -3.15 -0.24
N ALA A 70 -10.16 -4.26 0.12
CA ALA A 70 -10.69 -5.24 1.07
C ALA A 70 -10.77 -4.65 2.48
N LEU A 71 -9.71 -3.96 2.96
CA LEU A 71 -9.72 -3.30 4.28
C LEU A 71 -10.71 -2.13 4.36
N GLU A 72 -11.02 -1.48 3.24
CA GLU A 72 -12.09 -0.50 3.17
C GLU A 72 -13.45 -1.14 3.44
N GLN A 73 -13.73 -2.31 2.84
CA GLN A 73 -14.97 -3.06 3.05
C GLN A 73 -15.06 -3.70 4.44
N GLU A 74 -13.96 -4.27 4.93
CA GLU A 74 -13.89 -4.99 6.21
C GLU A 74 -13.90 -4.04 7.41
N ARG A 75 -13.21 -2.89 7.29
CA ARG A 75 -12.85 -2.04 8.45
C ARG A 75 -13.04 -0.54 8.21
N GLY A 76 -13.53 -0.13 7.04
CA GLY A 76 -13.70 1.29 6.70
C GLY A 76 -12.38 2.04 6.49
N ILE A 77 -11.27 1.34 6.26
CA ILE A 77 -9.96 1.97 6.01
C ILE A 77 -9.91 2.47 4.56
N LYS A 78 -10.25 3.74 4.37
CA LYS A 78 -10.29 4.36 3.03
C LYS A 78 -8.90 4.48 2.41
N SER A 79 -8.76 3.99 1.18
CA SER A 79 -7.53 4.11 0.37
C SER A 79 -7.01 5.55 0.27
N GLU A 80 -7.90 6.52 0.10
CA GLU A 80 -7.60 7.96 0.04
C GLU A 80 -6.93 8.47 1.33
N VAL A 81 -7.36 7.99 2.49
CA VAL A 81 -6.78 8.35 3.80
C VAL A 81 -5.40 7.73 3.96
N VAL A 82 -5.21 6.49 3.50
CA VAL A 82 -3.89 5.84 3.53
C VAL A 82 -2.90 6.61 2.66
N LEU A 83 -3.29 7.00 1.45
CA LEU A 83 -2.46 7.78 0.52
C LEU A 83 -2.11 9.15 1.10
N ALA A 84 -3.10 9.90 1.59
CA ALA A 84 -2.87 11.20 2.22
C ALA A 84 -1.89 11.11 3.41
N ARG A 85 -2.01 10.06 4.23
CA ARG A 85 -1.08 9.80 5.34
C ARG A 85 0.31 9.44 4.87
N ALA A 86 0.45 8.70 3.77
CA ALA A 86 1.76 8.39 3.19
C ALA A 86 2.43 9.69 2.72
N CYS A 87 1.72 10.53 1.96
CA CYS A 87 2.23 11.83 1.52
C CYS A 87 2.67 12.69 2.71
N GLU A 88 1.80 12.91 3.72
CA GLU A 88 2.14 13.69 4.93
C GLU A 88 3.39 13.13 5.62
N LYS A 89 3.43 11.81 5.85
CA LYS A 89 4.49 11.13 6.58
C LYS A 89 5.84 11.20 5.88
N TYR A 90 5.86 11.03 4.56
CA TYR A 90 7.11 11.02 3.80
C TYR A 90 7.56 12.44 3.45
N GLU A 91 6.64 13.39 3.24
CA GLU A 91 6.99 14.81 3.11
C GLU A 91 7.64 15.35 4.39
N GLU A 92 7.10 15.04 5.57
CA GLU A 92 7.72 15.43 6.84
C GLU A 92 9.14 14.85 7.01
N ARG A 93 9.38 13.64 6.48
CA ARG A 93 10.71 13.00 6.49
C ARG A 93 11.66 13.67 5.52
N ILE A 94 11.20 13.79 4.27
CA ILE A 94 11.54 14.80 3.27
C ILE A 94 12.27 16.02 3.82
N THR A 95 11.42 16.97 4.23
CA THR A 95 11.78 18.28 4.78
C THR A 95 12.66 18.18 6.03
N GLY A 96 12.45 17.17 6.88
CA GLY A 96 13.27 16.99 8.07
C GLY A 96 14.73 16.68 7.73
N LEU A 97 14.98 15.79 6.76
CA LEU A 97 16.32 15.49 6.26
C LEU A 97 16.97 16.73 5.64
N GLU A 98 16.23 17.49 4.83
CA GLU A 98 16.69 18.74 4.23
C GLU A 98 17.06 19.80 5.28
N SER A 99 16.39 19.77 6.44
CA SER A 99 16.70 20.63 7.60
C SER A 99 17.84 20.12 8.50
N GLY A 100 18.51 19.03 8.12
CA GLY A 100 19.62 18.45 8.88
C GLY A 100 19.22 17.54 10.05
N LYS A 101 17.94 17.17 10.17
CA LYS A 101 17.50 16.14 11.12
C LYS A 101 17.81 14.75 10.59
N THR A 102 18.00 13.80 11.48
CA THR A 102 18.14 12.40 11.12
C THR A 102 16.78 11.73 10.90
N TRP A 103 16.76 10.68 10.08
CA TRP A 103 15.58 9.83 9.89
C TRP A 103 15.03 9.27 11.20
N SER A 104 15.92 8.95 12.15
CA SER A 104 15.55 8.43 13.48
C SER A 104 14.78 9.47 14.29
N GLU A 105 15.28 10.70 14.38
CA GLU A 105 14.63 11.80 15.11
C GLU A 105 13.23 12.08 14.57
N ILE A 106 13.08 12.16 13.24
CA ILE A 106 11.77 12.40 12.61
C ILE A 106 10.81 11.24 12.91
N LYS A 107 11.29 9.98 12.83
CA LYS A 107 10.47 8.81 13.17
C LYS A 107 10.02 8.79 14.62
N GLN A 108 10.83 9.28 15.57
CA GLN A 108 10.41 9.36 16.97
C GLN A 108 9.25 10.33 17.16
N VAL A 109 9.33 11.52 16.57
CA VAL A 109 8.23 12.51 16.60
C VAL A 109 6.96 11.94 15.96
N GLN A 110 7.08 11.28 14.81
CA GLN A 110 5.95 10.64 14.13
C GLN A 110 5.29 9.53 14.95
N LYS A 111 6.06 8.74 15.71
CA LYS A 111 5.51 7.70 16.60
C LYS A 111 4.66 8.32 17.71
N VAL A 112 5.11 9.41 18.33
CA VAL A 112 4.35 10.11 19.37
C VAL A 112 3.06 10.69 18.79
N LYS A 113 3.13 11.37 17.64
CA LYS A 113 1.95 11.90 16.93
C LYS A 113 0.95 10.78 16.57
N LEU A 114 1.45 9.60 16.16
CA LEU A 114 0.60 8.46 15.83
C LEU A 114 -0.14 7.92 17.06
N ALA A 115 0.55 7.78 18.19
CA ALA A 115 -0.05 7.33 19.45
C ALA A 115 -1.13 8.31 19.92
N GLN A 116 -0.86 9.62 19.84
CA GLN A 116 -1.83 10.66 20.16
C GLN A 116 -3.08 10.59 19.28
N ARG A 117 -2.91 10.43 17.95
CA ARG A 117 -4.03 10.26 17.01
C ARG A 117 -4.86 9.00 17.29
N GLN A 118 -4.24 7.92 17.80
CA GLN A 118 -4.97 6.71 18.19
C GLN A 118 -5.81 6.97 19.44
N PHE A 119 -5.22 7.62 20.45
CA PHE A 119 -5.93 8.00 21.66
C PHE A 119 -7.13 8.91 21.38
N GLU A 120 -7.02 9.83 20.41
CA GLU A 120 -8.14 10.72 20.00
C GLU A 120 -9.24 10.02 19.19
N ARG A 121 -8.98 8.80 18.67
CA ARG A 121 -9.95 8.00 17.92
C ARG A 121 -10.74 7.02 18.80
N GLU A 122 -10.25 6.75 20.00
CA GLU A 122 -10.87 5.89 21.03
C GLU A 122 -11.79 6.71 21.95
#